data_AF-A0A401TYE8-F1
#
_entry.id   AF-A0A401TYE8-F1
#
_cell.length_a   1.000
_cell.length_b   1.000
_cell.length_c   1.000
_cell.angle_alpha   90.00
_cell.angle_beta   90.00
_cell.angle_gamma   90.00
#
_symmetry.space_group_name_H-M   'P 1'
#
loop_
_entity.id
_entity.type
_entity.pdbx_description
1 polymer ?
#
loop_
_entity_poly.entity_id
_entity_poly.type
_entity_poly.pdbx_seq_one_letter_code
_entity_poly.pdbx_strand_id
1 'polypeptide(L)'
;MPERSKPIMSLIDDLAHIMLKVTGYVMLFAPIAVWAAIMATVSKNGLGVLWKLIVFMGGFYLSLLILWGILVAVGFIVIGPRYSHLLRLIREPLMIAFSTASSEAAYPKTLEGLNKFGASSRISAFVLPLGYSFNLDGTMMYCTFASIFIAQTYHIEMSLGTQLAMLATLMITSKGVAGVPRASLVVIASTLSQFG
;
A
#
# COMPACT_ATOMS: atom_id res chain seq x y z
N MET A 1 -27.65 14.42 13.95
CA MET A 1 -27.62 12.94 14.00
C MET A 1 -28.64 12.49 15.05
N PRO A 2 -29.46 11.47 14.78
CA PRO A 2 -30.51 11.05 15.72
C PRO A 2 -29.91 10.46 17.01
N GLU A 3 -30.46 10.80 18.18
CA GLU A 3 -29.94 10.39 19.50
C GLU A 3 -29.82 8.87 19.67
N ARG A 4 -30.65 8.10 18.96
CA ARG A 4 -30.63 6.63 18.99
C ARG A 4 -29.36 6.00 18.38
N SER A 5 -28.59 6.73 17.58
CA SER A 5 -27.37 6.20 16.93
C SER A 5 -26.12 6.31 17.81
N LYS A 6 -26.14 7.14 18.87
CA LYS A 6 -24.98 7.39 19.75
C LYS A 6 -24.44 6.13 20.45
N PRO A 7 -25.27 5.21 21.00
CA PRO A 7 -24.78 4.03 21.73
C PRO A 7 -24.08 3.01 20.82
N ILE A 8 -24.55 2.88 19.58
CA ILE A 8 -23.94 1.97 18.60
C ILE A 8 -22.59 2.53 18.15
N MET A 9 -22.51 3.84 17.92
CA MET A 9 -21.25 4.48 17.53
C MET A 9 -20.18 4.36 18.61
N SER A 10 -20.54 4.58 19.88
CA SER A 10 -19.59 4.42 20.99
C SER A 10 -19.08 2.98 21.12
N LEU A 11 -19.95 2.00 20.89
CA LEU A 11 -19.57 0.58 20.89
C LEU A 11 -18.58 0.22 19.77
N ILE A 12 -18.79 0.79 18.58
CA ILE A 12 -17.88 0.62 17.45
C ILE A 12 -16.52 1.26 17.74
N ASP A 13 -16.51 2.47 18.32
CA ASP A 13 -15.27 3.16 18.73
C ASP A 13 -14.50 2.36 19.81
N ASP A 14 -15.20 1.85 20.82
CA ASP A 14 -14.61 1.02 21.87
C ASP A 14 -14.03 -0.29 21.32
N LEU A 15 -14.74 -0.94 20.39
CA LEU A 15 -14.24 -2.14 19.70
C LEU A 15 -13.01 -1.83 18.85
N ALA A 16 -12.99 -0.70 18.14
CA ALA A 16 -11.81 -0.26 17.40
C ALA A 16 -10.62 -0.05 18.34
N HIS A 17 -10.82 0.55 19.52
CA HIS A 17 -9.79 0.68 20.55
C HIS A 17 -9.27 -0.65 21.06
N ILE A 18 -10.14 -1.64 21.28
CA ILE A 18 -9.73 -2.99 21.69
C ILE A 18 -8.87 -3.63 20.58
N MET A 19 -9.28 -3.54 19.32
CA MET A 19 -8.52 -4.10 18.19
C MET A 19 -7.14 -3.45 18.04
N LEU A 20 -7.04 -2.13 18.24
CA LEU A 20 -5.74 -1.43 18.27
C LEU A 20 -4.86 -1.92 19.41
N LYS A 21 -5.44 -2.17 20.60
CA LYS A 21 -4.71 -2.68 21.77
C LYS A 21 -4.18 -4.09 21.55
N VAL A 22 -4.99 -4.98 20.97
CA VAL A 22 -4.57 -6.33 20.59
C VAL A 22 -3.47 -6.29 19.54
N THR A 23 -3.59 -5.42 18.54
CA THR A 23 -2.54 -5.19 17.54
C THR A 23 -1.24 -4.74 18.21
N GLY A 24 -1.32 -3.87 19.21
CA GLY A 24 -0.18 -3.46 20.04
C GLY A 24 0.52 -4.63 20.72
N TYR A 25 -0.22 -5.59 21.27
CA TYR A 25 0.37 -6.82 21.84
C TYR A 25 1.10 -7.66 20.81
N VAL A 26 0.55 -7.81 19.59
CA VAL A 26 1.23 -8.54 18.51
C VAL A 26 2.51 -7.80 18.09
N MET A 27 2.46 -6.47 18.00
CA MET A 27 3.62 -5.63 17.63
C MET A 27 4.74 -5.69 18.68
N LEU A 28 4.44 -5.97 19.95
CA LEU A 28 5.47 -6.21 20.98
C LEU A 28 6.29 -7.48 20.71
N PHE A 29 5.67 -8.53 20.16
CA PHE A 29 6.36 -9.78 19.80
C PHE A 29 6.97 -9.74 18.39
N ALA A 30 6.54 -8.80 17.54
CA ALA A 30 7.00 -8.68 16.16
C ALA A 30 8.54 -8.57 16.03
N PRO A 31 9.27 -7.79 16.85
CA PRO A 31 10.74 -7.71 16.76
C PRO A 31 11.41 -9.07 16.94
N ILE A 32 10.94 -9.88 17.89
CA ILE A 32 11.49 -11.21 18.16
C ILE A 32 11.18 -12.16 16.99
N ALA A 33 9.94 -12.12 16.48
CA ALA A 33 9.53 -12.93 15.34
C ALA A 33 10.32 -12.59 14.07
N VAL A 34 10.52 -11.30 13.78
CA VAL A 34 11.30 -10.81 12.65
C VAL A 34 12.77 -11.20 12.80
N TRP A 35 13.35 -11.04 14.00
CA TRP A 35 14.72 -11.46 14.27
C TRP A 35 14.91 -12.96 14.05
N ALA A 36 14.01 -13.78 14.58
CA ALA A 36 14.04 -15.23 14.40
C ALA A 36 13.90 -15.62 12.92
N ALA A 37 13.02 -14.95 12.17
CA ALA A 37 12.84 -15.17 10.74
C ALA A 37 14.12 -14.81 9.94
N ILE A 38 14.72 -13.65 10.20
CA ILE A 38 15.97 -13.23 9.55
C ILE A 38 17.10 -14.20 9.88
N MET A 39 17.27 -14.57 11.14
CA MET A 39 18.29 -15.53 11.57
C MET A 39 18.10 -16.90 10.90
N ALA A 40 16.86 -17.40 10.83
CA ALA A 40 16.56 -18.66 10.15
C ALA A 40 16.90 -18.58 8.64
N THR A 41 16.60 -17.47 7.99
CA THR A 41 16.92 -17.26 6.57
C THR A 41 18.43 -17.16 6.34
N VAL A 42 19.16 -16.40 7.16
CA VAL A 42 20.61 -16.25 7.09
C VAL A 42 21.32 -17.56 7.39
N SER A 43 20.84 -18.35 8.36
CA SER A 43 21.41 -19.66 8.69
C SER A 43 21.28 -20.66 7.53
N LYS A 44 20.20 -20.59 6.75
CA LYS A 44 19.95 -21.51 5.62
C LYS A 44 20.63 -21.09 4.32
N ASN A 45 20.64 -19.78 4.03
CA ASN A 45 21.02 -19.25 2.73
C ASN A 45 22.27 -18.36 2.76
N GLY A 46 22.88 -18.17 3.94
CA GLY A 46 24.03 -17.31 4.16
C GLY A 46 23.70 -15.82 4.21
N LEU A 47 24.73 -15.02 4.52
CA LEU A 47 24.64 -13.55 4.61
C LEU A 47 24.32 -12.87 3.26
N GLY A 48 24.59 -13.55 2.13
CA GLY A 48 24.31 -13.04 0.79
C GLY A 48 22.83 -12.74 0.53
N VAL A 49 21.91 -13.38 1.28
CA VAL A 49 20.47 -13.07 1.17
C VAL A 49 20.14 -11.68 1.68
N LEU A 50 20.86 -11.16 2.68
CA LEU A 50 20.64 -9.79 3.15
C LEU A 50 20.94 -8.78 2.05
N TRP A 51 21.97 -9.03 1.24
CA TRP A 51 22.28 -8.19 0.08
C TRP A 51 21.16 -8.23 -0.95
N LYS A 52 20.63 -9.41 -1.29
CA LYS A 52 19.47 -9.54 -2.19
C LYS A 52 18.25 -8.78 -1.67
N LEU A 53 17.98 -8.82 -0.37
CA LEU A 53 16.89 -8.08 0.27
C LEU A 53 17.10 -6.56 0.22
N ILE A 54 18.34 -6.08 0.40
CA ILE A 54 18.68 -4.66 0.25
C ILE A 54 18.47 -4.21 -1.19
N VAL A 55 18.93 -4.99 -2.18
CA VAL A 55 18.73 -4.68 -3.60
C VAL A 55 17.23 -4.66 -3.93
N PHE A 56 16.46 -5.61 -3.41
CA PHE A 56 15.00 -5.63 -3.55
C PHE A 56 14.34 -4.38 -2.96
N MET A 57 14.68 -4.01 -1.72
CA MET A 57 14.17 -2.80 -1.07
C MET A 57 14.57 -1.54 -1.83
N GLY A 58 15.83 -1.43 -2.25
CA GLY A 58 16.33 -0.30 -3.02
C GLY A 58 15.59 -0.15 -4.35
N GLY A 59 15.41 -1.24 -5.10
CA GLY A 59 14.66 -1.26 -6.36
C GLY A 59 13.20 -0.85 -6.17
N PHE A 60 12.53 -1.40 -5.15
CA PHE A 60 11.14 -1.05 -4.83
C PHE A 60 10.97 0.42 -4.48
N TYR A 61 11.81 0.97 -3.59
CA TYR A 61 11.75 2.40 -3.23
C TYR A 61 12.10 3.30 -4.42
N LEU A 62 13.06 2.91 -5.25
CA LEU A 62 13.38 3.64 -6.48
C LEU A 62 12.18 3.70 -7.41
N SER A 63 11.47 2.59 -7.61
CA SER A 63 10.26 2.56 -8.44
C SER A 63 9.12 3.41 -7.87
N LEU A 64 8.92 3.40 -6.55
CA LEU A 64 7.96 4.30 -5.89
C LEU A 64 8.32 5.78 -6.11
N LEU A 65 9.61 6.13 -6.00
CA LEU A 65 10.09 7.49 -6.26
C LEU A 65 9.87 7.91 -7.72
N ILE A 66 10.11 7.01 -8.67
CA ILE A 66 9.83 7.26 -10.10
C ILE A 66 8.34 7.49 -10.32
N LEU A 67 7.48 6.63 -9.77
CA LEU A 67 6.02 6.78 -9.85
C LEU A 67 5.59 8.14 -9.28
N TRP A 68 6.09 8.51 -8.10
CA TRP A 68 5.81 9.79 -7.49
C TRP A 68 6.28 10.97 -8.34
N GLY A 69 7.48 10.89 -8.91
CA GLY A 69 7.99 11.90 -9.83
C GLY A 69 7.08 12.10 -11.03
N ILE A 70 6.60 10.99 -11.62
CA ILE A 70 5.64 11.02 -12.74
C ILE A 70 4.31 11.65 -12.30
N LEU A 71 3.73 11.22 -11.17
CA LEU A 71 2.46 11.76 -10.67
C LEU A 71 2.56 13.26 -10.37
N VAL A 72 3.67 13.71 -9.77
CA VAL A 72 3.92 15.12 -9.49
C VAL A 72 4.05 15.91 -10.80
N ALA A 73 4.80 15.39 -11.78
CA ALA A 73 4.95 16.04 -13.09
C ALA A 73 3.61 16.16 -13.81
N VAL A 74 2.83 15.08 -13.88
CA VAL A 74 1.47 15.08 -14.46
C VAL A 74 0.56 16.05 -13.72
N GLY A 75 0.64 16.10 -12.38
CA GLY A 75 -0.10 17.05 -11.56
C GLY A 75 0.18 18.51 -11.93
N PHE A 76 1.46 18.87 -12.12
CA PHE A 76 1.83 20.21 -12.59
C PHE A 76 1.38 20.50 -14.02
N ILE A 77 1.38 19.52 -14.92
CA ILE A 77 0.91 19.70 -16.32
C ILE A 77 -0.60 19.94 -16.36
N VAL A 78 -1.38 19.18 -15.58
CA VAL A 78 -2.86 19.22 -15.64
C VAL A 78 -3.44 20.35 -14.79
N ILE A 79 -2.94 20.54 -13.57
CA ILE A 79 -3.49 21.51 -12.60
C ILE A 79 -2.72 22.85 -12.62
N GLY A 80 -1.50 22.86 -13.16
CA GLY A 80 -0.67 24.05 -13.22
C GLY A 80 -0.03 24.42 -11.88
N PRO A 81 0.39 25.69 -11.70
CA PRO A 81 1.12 26.14 -10.51
C PRO A 81 0.37 25.94 -9.18
N ARG A 82 -0.97 25.90 -9.24
CA ARG A 82 -1.83 25.65 -8.07
C ARG A 82 -1.59 24.26 -7.46
N TYR A 83 -1.04 23.31 -8.21
CA TYR A 83 -0.70 21.98 -7.70
C TYR A 83 0.26 22.02 -6.50
N SER A 84 1.16 23.02 -6.44
CA SER A 84 2.06 23.21 -5.29
C SER A 84 1.30 23.42 -3.96
N HIS A 85 0.14 24.09 -4.00
CA HIS A 85 -0.73 24.27 -2.85
C HIS A 85 -1.41 22.94 -2.46
N LEU A 86 -1.85 22.15 -3.45
CA LEU A 86 -2.40 20.82 -3.21
C LEU A 86 -1.39 19.90 -2.53
N LEU A 87 -0.14 19.87 -3.00
CA LEU A 87 0.94 19.08 -2.40
C LEU A 87 1.18 19.44 -0.92
N ARG A 88 1.07 20.72 -0.56
CA ARG A 88 1.17 21.16 0.85
C ARG A 88 -0.01 20.66 1.69
N LEU A 89 -1.22 20.70 1.14
CA LEU A 89 -2.43 20.27 1.84
C LEU A 89 -2.48 18.75 2.04
N ILE A 90 -1.95 17.95 1.12
CA ILE A 90 -1.93 16.48 1.25
C ILE A 90 -0.75 15.95 2.09
N ARG A 91 0.19 16.81 2.50
CA ARG A 91 1.36 16.40 3.30
C ARG A 91 0.97 15.77 4.64
N GLU A 92 0.01 16.36 5.35
CA GLU A 92 -0.48 15.83 6.63
C GLU A 92 -1.12 14.44 6.45
N PRO A 93 -2.12 14.24 5.56
CA PRO A 93 -2.66 12.91 5.27
C PRO A 93 -1.59 11.89 4.88
N LEU A 94 -0.60 12.32 4.11
CA LEU A 94 0.49 11.44 3.67
C LEU A 94 1.36 10.95 4.83
N MET A 95 1.71 11.84 5.75
CA MET A 95 2.47 11.48 6.96
C MET A 95 1.66 10.53 7.85
N ILE A 96 0.35 10.76 7.96
CA ILE A 96 -0.55 9.85 8.68
C ILE A 96 -0.50 8.47 8.03
N ALA A 97 -0.78 8.36 6.72
CA ALA A 97 -0.78 7.09 6.00
C ALA A 97 0.56 6.34 6.13
N PHE A 98 1.68 7.05 6.06
CA PHE A 98 3.01 6.48 6.22
C PHE A 98 3.25 5.95 7.64
N SER A 99 2.89 6.73 8.66
CA SER A 99 3.11 6.37 10.07
C SER A 99 2.19 5.26 10.57
N THR A 100 0.97 5.19 10.06
CA THR A 100 -0.04 4.21 10.48
C THR A 100 -0.06 2.98 9.58
N ALA A 101 0.65 3.02 8.44
CA ALA A 101 0.56 2.03 7.38
C ALA A 101 -0.90 1.76 6.93
N SER A 102 -1.78 2.76 7.04
CA SER A 102 -3.21 2.67 6.72
C SER A 102 -3.67 3.88 5.91
N SER A 103 -4.18 3.61 4.72
CA SER A 103 -4.80 4.61 3.86
C SER A 103 -6.16 5.05 4.41
N GLU A 104 -6.86 4.20 5.17
CA GLU A 104 -8.12 4.54 5.86
C GLU A 104 -7.91 5.64 6.90
N ALA A 105 -6.82 5.56 7.67
CA ALA A 105 -6.51 6.54 8.71
C ALA A 105 -6.27 7.95 8.12
N ALA A 106 -5.74 8.03 6.90
CA ALA A 106 -5.49 9.29 6.21
C ALA A 106 -6.72 9.84 5.46
N TYR A 107 -7.74 9.01 5.21
CA TYR A 107 -8.90 9.36 4.38
C TYR A 107 -9.62 10.64 4.81
N PRO A 108 -10.00 10.84 6.09
CA PRO A 108 -10.72 12.04 6.51
C PRO A 108 -9.93 13.32 6.27
N LYS A 109 -8.62 13.27 6.52
CA LYS A 109 -7.69 14.39 6.33
C LYS A 109 -7.47 14.69 4.86
N THR A 110 -7.42 13.67 4.01
CA THR A 110 -7.34 13.87 2.55
C THR A 110 -8.57 14.62 2.04
N LEU A 111 -9.77 14.26 2.52
CA LEU A 111 -11.02 14.93 2.13
C LEU A 111 -11.07 16.39 2.63
N GLU A 112 -10.61 16.65 3.86
CA GLU A 112 -10.43 18.01 4.39
C GLU A 112 -9.46 18.84 3.52
N GLY A 113 -8.33 18.26 3.14
CA GLY A 113 -7.33 18.90 2.27
C GLY A 113 -7.89 19.25 0.89
N LEU A 114 -8.67 18.36 0.26
CA LEU A 114 -9.31 18.62 -1.03
C LEU A 114 -10.38 19.73 -0.94
N ASN A 115 -11.17 19.77 0.13
CA ASN A 115 -12.13 20.86 0.35
C ASN A 115 -11.41 22.21 0.51
N LYS A 116 -10.30 22.26 1.28
CA LYS A 116 -9.46 23.47 1.43
C LYS A 116 -8.80 23.90 0.12
N PHE A 117 -8.49 22.94 -0.75
CA PHE A 117 -7.96 23.22 -2.09
C PHE A 117 -9.01 23.86 -3.02
N GLY A 118 -10.30 23.72 -2.71
CA GLY A 118 -11.41 24.22 -3.51
C GLY A 118 -12.03 23.17 -4.44
N ALA A 119 -11.73 21.88 -4.24
CA ALA A 119 -12.39 20.81 -4.98
C ALA A 119 -13.85 20.69 -4.53
N SER A 120 -14.76 20.46 -5.48
CA SER A 120 -16.18 20.23 -5.15
C SER A 120 -16.31 19.04 -4.20
N SER A 121 -17.00 19.22 -3.08
CA SER A 121 -17.23 18.16 -2.10
C SER A 121 -18.01 17.00 -2.70
N ARG A 122 -18.89 17.25 -3.69
CA ARG A 122 -19.61 16.20 -4.43
C ARG A 122 -18.65 15.34 -5.25
N ILE A 123 -17.68 15.95 -5.94
CA ILE A 123 -16.69 15.23 -6.74
C ILE A 123 -15.75 14.47 -5.81
N SER A 124 -15.23 15.13 -4.78
CA SER A 124 -14.30 14.51 -3.82
C SER A 124 -14.93 13.32 -3.10
N ALA A 125 -16.17 13.45 -2.62
CA ALA A 125 -16.89 12.36 -1.94
C ALA A 125 -17.19 11.16 -2.86
N PHE A 126 -17.19 11.34 -4.18
CA PHE A 126 -17.39 10.24 -5.14
C PHE A 126 -16.08 9.64 -5.63
N VAL A 127 -15.11 10.48 -6.00
CA VAL A 127 -13.83 10.06 -6.58
C VAL A 127 -12.91 9.43 -5.52
N LEU A 128 -12.89 9.95 -4.29
CA LEU A 128 -11.97 9.48 -3.26
C LEU A 128 -12.26 8.03 -2.82
N PRO A 129 -13.52 7.61 -2.53
CA PRO A 129 -13.83 6.21 -2.26
C PRO A 129 -13.52 5.28 -3.45
N LEU A 130 -13.77 5.72 -4.68
CA LEU A 130 -13.45 4.93 -5.86
C LEU A 130 -11.94 4.76 -6.03
N GLY A 131 -11.17 5.84 -5.89
CA GLY A 131 -9.71 5.79 -5.93
C GLY A 131 -9.14 4.93 -4.80
N TYR A 132 -9.73 5.03 -3.61
CA TYR A 132 -9.33 4.22 -2.45
C TYR A 132 -9.38 2.72 -2.74
N SER A 133 -10.47 2.24 -3.32
CA SER A 133 -10.65 0.80 -3.60
C SER A 133 -10.05 0.36 -4.93
N PHE A 134 -10.09 1.19 -5.96
CA PHE A 134 -9.68 0.79 -7.29
C PHE A 134 -8.25 1.20 -7.63
N ASN A 135 -7.62 2.15 -6.92
CA ASN A 135 -6.29 2.68 -7.28
C ASN A 135 -5.20 2.28 -6.26
N LEU A 136 -4.99 0.97 -6.11
CA LEU A 136 -4.01 0.38 -5.21
C LEU A 136 -2.60 0.31 -5.80
N ASP A 137 -2.09 1.42 -6.33
CA ASP A 137 -0.84 1.44 -7.11
C ASP A 137 0.37 0.94 -6.31
N GLY A 138 0.51 1.38 -5.05
CA GLY A 138 1.61 0.95 -4.18
C GLY A 138 1.57 -0.56 -3.89
N THR A 139 0.38 -1.11 -3.63
CA THR A 139 0.18 -2.55 -3.43
C THR A 139 0.53 -3.32 -4.68
N MET A 140 0.13 -2.84 -5.86
CA MET A 140 0.41 -3.53 -7.11
C MET A 140 1.87 -3.47 -7.52
N MET A 141 2.55 -2.34 -7.26
CA MET A 141 4.00 -2.26 -7.40
C MET A 141 4.67 -3.28 -6.48
N TYR A 142 4.25 -3.36 -5.21
CA TYR A 142 4.80 -4.33 -4.26
C TYR A 142 4.58 -5.78 -4.72
N CYS A 143 3.35 -6.15 -5.08
CA CYS A 143 3.04 -7.51 -5.54
C CYS A 143 3.85 -7.88 -6.78
N THR A 144 3.95 -6.97 -7.76
CA THR A 144 4.75 -7.20 -8.98
C THR A 144 6.23 -7.38 -8.65
N PHE A 145 6.82 -6.45 -7.89
CA PHE A 145 8.22 -6.51 -7.51
C PHE A 145 8.53 -7.76 -6.71
N ALA A 146 7.68 -8.09 -5.74
CA ALA A 146 7.83 -9.28 -4.91
C ALA A 146 7.77 -10.56 -5.75
N SER A 147 6.79 -10.69 -6.65
CA SER A 147 6.68 -11.86 -7.53
C SER A 147 7.93 -12.03 -8.42
N ILE A 148 8.41 -10.96 -9.06
CA ILE A 148 9.62 -11.01 -9.90
C ILE A 148 10.85 -11.35 -9.05
N PHE A 149 10.99 -10.73 -7.87
CA PHE A 149 12.11 -10.98 -6.97
C PHE A 149 12.13 -12.43 -6.47
N ILE A 150 10.98 -12.99 -6.14
CA ILE A 150 10.85 -14.39 -5.73
C ILE A 150 11.22 -15.30 -6.91
N ALA A 151 10.66 -15.07 -8.10
CA ALA A 151 11.02 -15.84 -9.29
C ALA A 151 12.54 -15.84 -9.55
N GLN A 152 13.17 -14.66 -9.50
CA GLN A 152 14.62 -14.51 -9.66
C GLN A 152 15.42 -15.22 -8.54
N THR A 153 14.92 -15.18 -7.31
CA THR A 153 15.58 -15.83 -6.16
C THR A 153 15.56 -17.35 -6.28
N TYR A 154 14.50 -17.92 -6.85
CA TYR A 154 14.35 -19.34 -7.13
C TYR A 154 14.88 -19.75 -8.52
N HIS A 155 15.55 -18.84 -9.23
CA HIS A 155 16.10 -19.09 -10.58
C HIS A 155 15.04 -19.50 -11.62
N ILE A 156 13.82 -19.00 -11.47
CA ILE A 156 12.74 -19.17 -12.45
C ILE A 156 12.90 -18.08 -13.51
N GLU A 157 13.21 -18.50 -14.74
CA GLU A 157 13.28 -17.58 -15.87
C GLU A 157 11.89 -17.21 -16.36
N MET A 158 11.53 -15.92 -16.23
CA MET A 158 10.31 -15.38 -16.80
C MET A 158 10.62 -14.60 -18.07
N SER A 159 10.13 -15.10 -19.21
CA SER A 159 10.19 -14.36 -20.47
C SER A 159 9.46 -13.01 -20.35
N LEU A 160 9.82 -12.04 -21.20
CA LEU A 160 9.16 -10.73 -21.21
C LEU A 160 7.65 -10.85 -21.47
N GLY A 161 7.22 -11.81 -22.30
CA GLY A 161 5.81 -12.10 -22.53
C GLY A 161 5.09 -12.57 -21.26
N THR A 162 5.73 -13.45 -20.49
CA THR A 162 5.22 -13.92 -19.18
C THR A 162 5.13 -12.77 -18.19
N GLN A 163 6.12 -11.87 -18.15
CA GLN A 163 6.10 -10.70 -17.26
C GLN A 163 4.96 -9.74 -17.62
N LEU A 164 4.72 -9.50 -18.92
CA LEU A 164 3.60 -8.67 -19.38
C LEU A 164 2.24 -9.31 -19.08
N ALA A 165 2.10 -10.62 -19.29
CA ALA A 165 0.88 -11.35 -18.94
C ALA A 165 0.62 -11.32 -17.43
N MET A 166 1.66 -11.51 -16.62
CA MET A 166 1.58 -11.39 -15.16
C MET A 166 1.15 -9.98 -14.74
N LEU A 167 1.76 -8.94 -15.32
CA LEU A 167 1.37 -7.55 -15.09
C LEU A 167 -0.11 -7.30 -15.44
N ALA A 168 -0.60 -7.83 -16.56
CA ALA A 168 -2.00 -7.71 -16.94
C ALA A 168 -2.94 -8.38 -15.94
N THR A 169 -2.63 -9.61 -15.51
CA THR A 169 -3.39 -10.32 -14.47
C THR A 169 -3.38 -9.56 -13.15
N LEU A 170 -2.23 -9.05 -12.74
CA LEU A 170 -2.06 -8.22 -11.54
C LEU A 170 -2.91 -6.95 -11.63
N MET A 171 -2.94 -6.25 -12.77
CA MET A 171 -3.79 -5.06 -12.97
C MET A 171 -5.28 -5.36 -12.83
N ILE A 172 -5.75 -6.52 -13.32
CA ILE A 172 -7.15 -6.95 -13.19
C ILE A 172 -7.47 -7.30 -11.75
N THR A 173 -6.64 -8.15 -11.13
CA THR A 173 -6.87 -8.67 -9.76
C THR A 173 -6.76 -7.58 -8.70
N SER A 174 -5.96 -6.53 -8.93
CA SER A 174 -5.86 -5.32 -8.10
C SER A 174 -7.22 -4.78 -7.63
N LYS A 175 -8.21 -4.75 -8.52
CA LYS A 175 -9.53 -4.17 -8.23
C LYS A 175 -10.36 -5.00 -7.24
N GLY A 176 -9.98 -6.26 -7.01
CA GLY A 176 -10.62 -7.16 -6.04
C GLY A 176 -9.91 -7.24 -4.68
N VAL A 177 -8.79 -6.54 -4.51
CA VAL A 177 -7.91 -6.65 -3.31
C VAL A 177 -8.29 -5.65 -2.21
N ALA A 178 -9.04 -4.60 -2.54
CA ALA A 178 -9.39 -3.54 -1.59
C ALA A 178 -10.13 -4.08 -0.35
N GLY A 179 -9.57 -3.80 0.83
CA GLY A 179 -10.20 -4.09 2.12
C GLY A 179 -10.00 -5.51 2.65
N VAL A 180 -9.23 -6.38 1.99
CA VAL A 180 -8.92 -7.72 2.51
C VAL A 180 -7.54 -7.71 3.19
N PRO A 181 -7.46 -7.91 4.53
CA PRO A 181 -6.19 -7.96 5.24
C PRO A 181 -5.27 -9.04 4.65
N ARG A 182 -3.99 -8.69 4.41
CA ARG A 182 -2.96 -9.59 3.86
C ARG A 182 -3.27 -10.15 2.46
N ALA A 183 -4.19 -9.54 1.71
CA ALA A 183 -4.49 -9.98 0.35
C ALA A 183 -3.28 -9.94 -0.59
N SER A 184 -2.29 -9.07 -0.34
CA SER A 184 -1.04 -9.07 -1.10
C SER A 184 -0.30 -10.42 -1.05
N LEU A 185 -0.30 -11.13 0.07
CA LEU A 185 0.33 -12.45 0.17
C LEU A 185 -0.42 -13.50 -0.67
N VAL A 186 -1.75 -13.45 -0.65
CA VAL A 186 -2.59 -14.34 -1.47
C VAL A 186 -2.37 -14.06 -2.96
N VAL A 187 -2.33 -12.79 -3.35
CA VAL A 187 -2.07 -12.36 -4.73
C VAL A 187 -0.69 -12.79 -5.20
N ILE A 188 0.35 -12.61 -4.38
CA ILE A 188 1.71 -13.06 -4.73
C ILE A 188 1.74 -14.58 -4.89
N ALA A 189 1.18 -15.33 -3.94
CA ALA A 189 1.16 -16.79 -4.00
C ALA A 189 0.38 -17.32 -5.22
N SER A 190 -0.78 -16.73 -5.53
CA SER A 190 -1.57 -17.12 -6.70
C SER A 190 -0.87 -16.76 -8.01
N THR A 191 -0.22 -15.61 -8.06
CA THR A 191 0.54 -15.14 -9.23
C THR A 191 1.73 -16.05 -9.51
N LEU A 192 2.50 -16.41 -8.47
CA LEU A 192 3.62 -17.35 -8.62
C LEU A 192 3.10 -18.71 -9.09
N SER A 193 2.09 -19.29 -8.43
CA SER A 193 1.47 -20.55 -8.86
C SER A 193 1.01 -20.56 -10.33
N GLN A 194 0.57 -19.41 -10.86
CA GLN A 194 0.10 -19.29 -12.24
C GLN A 194 1.22 -19.07 -13.27
N PHE A 195 2.36 -18.49 -12.87
CA PHE A 195 3.41 -18.05 -13.80
C PHE A 195 4.82 -18.59 -13.50
N GLY A 196 5.00 -19.39 -12.44
CA GLY A 196 6.29 -19.93 -11.97
C GLY A 196 6.15 -20.89 -10.80
#